data_AF-A0A920DYR0-F1
#
_entry.id   AF-A0A920DYR0-F1
#
_cell.length_a   1.000
_cell.length_b   1.000
_cell.length_c   1.000
_cell.angle_alpha   90.00
_cell.angle_beta   90.00
_cell.angle_gamma   90.00
#
_symmetry.space_group_name_H-M   'P 1'
#
loop_
_entity.id
_entity.type
_entity.pdbx_description
1 polymer ?
#
loop_
_entity_poly.entity_id
_entity_poly.type
_entity_poly.pdbx_seq_one_letter_code
_entity_poly.pdbx_strand_id
1 'polypeptide(L)'
;MSMDQIGNQSAKIRYMFGGQISVPMVIRTQGGTGRSGGAQHSQSLESWIMYIPGLYLVMPSNPNDAYHLLRDSLQTNTPTVFIEHKLLYNFEGPLDKKIKYNLEKQIY
;
A
#
# COMPACT_ATOMS: atom_id res chain seq x y z
N MET A 1 4.60 10.93 11.44
CA MET A 1 4.14 10.85 12.85
C MET A 1 3.54 9.49 13.22
N SER A 2 3.16 8.62 12.28
CA SER A 2 2.49 7.33 12.56
C SER A 2 3.38 6.09 12.44
N MET A 3 4.70 6.25 12.24
CA MET A 3 5.57 5.13 11.87
C MET A 3 5.68 4.05 12.95
N ASP A 4 5.57 4.38 14.24
CA ASP A 4 5.56 3.39 15.31
C ASP A 4 4.33 2.46 15.22
N GLN A 5 3.14 3.03 14.98
CA GLN A 5 1.91 2.27 14.79
C GLN A 5 1.97 1.38 13.56
N ILE A 6 2.61 1.85 12.48
CA ILE A 6 2.74 1.08 11.25
C ILE A 6 3.81 -0.01 11.42
N GLY A 7 5.04 0.37 11.75
CA GLY A 7 6.19 -0.52 11.72
C GLY A 7 6.38 -1.42 12.96
N ASN A 8 5.93 -0.97 14.14
CA ASN A 8 6.03 -1.80 15.35
C ASN A 8 4.72 -2.52 15.66
N GLN A 9 3.59 -1.81 15.60
CA GLN A 9 2.31 -2.43 15.97
C GLN A 9 1.75 -3.26 14.81
N SER A 10 1.33 -2.62 13.71
CA SER A 10 0.59 -3.32 12.65
C SER A 10 1.41 -4.43 11.99
N ALA A 11 2.68 -4.15 11.67
CA ALA A 11 3.55 -5.09 10.95
C ALA A 11 3.88 -6.37 11.76
N LYS A 12 4.04 -6.26 13.08
CA LYS A 12 4.65 -7.33 13.90
C LYS A 12 3.65 -8.14 14.70
N ILE A 13 2.43 -7.62 14.96
CA ILE A 13 1.41 -8.31 15.76
C ILE A 13 1.19 -9.75 15.28
N ARG A 14 1.00 -9.97 13.97
CA ARG A 14 0.75 -11.32 13.46
C ARG A 14 1.89 -12.30 13.80
N TYR A 15 3.14 -11.85 13.71
CA TYR A 15 4.30 -12.67 14.07
C TYR A 15 4.41 -12.88 15.58
N MET A 16 4.28 -11.80 16.38
CA MET A 16 4.43 -11.85 17.84
C MET A 16 3.39 -12.74 18.53
N PHE A 17 2.18 -12.80 17.98
CA PHE A 17 1.11 -13.66 18.50
C PHE A 17 1.05 -15.03 17.80
N GLY A 18 2.14 -15.46 17.15
CA GLY A 18 2.24 -16.80 16.53
C GLY A 18 1.18 -17.06 15.46
N GLY A 19 0.72 -16.03 14.76
CA GLY A 19 -0.32 -16.11 13.73
C GLY A 19 -1.76 -16.13 14.23
N GLN A 20 -2.00 -16.09 15.55
CA GLN A 20 -3.35 -16.15 16.13
C GLN A 20 -4.17 -14.87 15.94
N ILE A 21 -3.47 -13.73 15.80
CA ILE A 21 -4.08 -12.41 15.61
C ILE A 21 -3.57 -11.84 14.28
N SER A 22 -4.42 -11.15 13.55
CA SER A 22 -4.07 -10.40 12.34
C SER A 22 -4.49 -8.94 12.45
N VAL A 23 -3.91 -8.08 11.61
CA VAL A 23 -4.23 -6.65 11.58
C VAL A 23 -4.70 -6.29 10.15
N PRO A 24 -5.93 -6.67 9.78
CA PRO A 24 -6.46 -6.40 8.44
C PRO A 24 -6.78 -4.91 8.30
N MET A 25 -5.89 -4.17 7.64
CA MET A 25 -6.09 -2.75 7.39
C MET A 25 -5.36 -2.28 6.12
N VAL A 26 -5.90 -1.23 5.49
CA VAL A 26 -5.27 -0.55 4.35
C VAL A 26 -4.93 0.88 4.74
N ILE A 27 -3.66 1.24 4.63
CA ILE A 27 -3.13 2.58 4.91
C ILE A 27 -2.89 3.26 3.57
N ARG A 28 -3.77 4.18 3.20
CA ARG A 28 -3.64 4.96 1.97
C ARG A 28 -2.86 6.23 2.24
N THR A 29 -1.89 6.53 1.40
CA THR A 29 -1.14 7.78 1.45
C THR A 29 -0.75 8.24 0.05
N GLN A 30 -0.41 9.52 -0.05
CA GLN A 30 0.08 10.13 -1.26
C GLN A 30 1.61 10.07 -1.30
N GLY A 31 2.15 9.69 -2.44
CA GLY A 31 3.59 9.69 -2.72
C GLY A 31 3.93 10.45 -4.00
N GLY A 32 5.23 10.50 -4.28
CA GLY A 32 5.77 11.10 -5.49
C GLY A 32 5.95 12.62 -5.44
N THR A 33 6.65 13.10 -6.44
CA THR A 33 6.96 14.53 -6.63
C THR A 33 5.95 15.19 -7.56
N GLY A 34 6.12 16.50 -7.79
CA GLY A 34 5.25 17.32 -8.63
C GLY A 34 4.34 18.24 -7.82
N ARG A 35 3.78 19.25 -8.49
CA ARG A 35 2.95 20.33 -7.92
C ARG A 35 3.67 21.26 -6.93
N SER A 36 4.99 21.37 -7.01
CA SER A 36 5.76 22.32 -6.17
C SER A 36 5.52 22.16 -4.66
N GLY A 37 5.32 20.93 -4.17
CA GLY A 37 4.99 20.65 -2.75
C GLY A 37 6.15 20.82 -1.75
N GLY A 38 7.37 21.11 -2.23
CA GLY A 38 8.54 21.26 -1.38
C GLY A 38 9.02 19.94 -0.75
N ALA A 39 10.01 20.04 0.14
CA ALA A 39 10.75 18.88 0.65
C ALA A 39 9.88 17.89 1.46
N GLN A 40 8.95 18.39 2.30
CA GLN A 40 8.14 17.55 3.18
C GLN A 40 6.93 16.91 2.50
N HIS A 41 6.52 17.41 1.32
CA HIS A 41 5.38 16.86 0.58
C HIS A 41 5.81 16.10 -0.68
N SER A 42 7.10 15.91 -0.94
CA SER A 42 7.60 15.23 -2.15
C SER A 42 8.41 13.96 -1.84
N GLN A 43 8.32 13.49 -0.60
CA GLN A 43 9.09 12.34 -0.15
C GLN A 43 8.55 11.03 -0.75
N SER A 44 9.47 10.22 -1.26
CA SER A 44 9.25 8.82 -1.60
C SER A 44 9.56 7.95 -0.38
N LEU A 45 8.54 7.29 0.18
CA LEU A 45 8.61 6.50 1.41
C LEU A 45 8.58 4.99 1.14
N GLU A 46 8.37 4.58 -0.10
CA GLU A 46 8.25 3.19 -0.54
C GLU A 46 9.41 2.32 -0.05
N SER A 47 10.66 2.79 -0.15
CA SER A 47 11.83 2.05 0.31
C SER A 47 11.81 1.82 1.82
N TRP A 48 11.39 2.82 2.61
CA TRP A 48 11.26 2.67 4.06
C TRP A 48 10.24 1.60 4.42
N ILE A 49 9.09 1.58 3.73
CA ILE A 49 8.04 0.60 3.97
C ILE A 49 8.48 -0.80 3.53
N MET A 50 9.15 -0.92 2.39
CA MET A 50 9.62 -2.20 1.84
C MET A 50 10.60 -2.92 2.78
N TYR A 51 11.38 -2.19 3.58
CA TYR A 51 12.31 -2.75 4.56
C TYR A 51 11.65 -3.21 5.88
N ILE A 52 10.34 -3.00 6.07
CA ILE A 52 9.63 -3.41 7.28
C ILE A 52 8.89 -4.73 7.00
N PRO A 53 9.37 -5.87 7.53
CA PRO A 53 8.70 -7.15 7.35
C PRO A 53 7.33 -7.18 8.05
N GLY A 54 6.36 -7.86 7.41
CA GLY A 54 4.99 -7.96 7.91
C GLY A 54 4.03 -6.91 7.35
N LEU A 55 4.50 -6.00 6.49
CA LEU A 55 3.67 -5.11 5.70
C LEU A 55 3.61 -5.57 4.24
N TYR A 56 2.47 -5.35 3.58
CA TYR A 56 2.40 -5.32 2.12
C TYR A 56 2.54 -3.88 1.64
N LEU A 57 3.18 -3.69 0.49
CA LEU A 57 3.34 -2.40 -0.16
C LEU A 57 2.78 -2.48 -1.58
N VAL A 58 1.96 -1.50 -1.95
CA VAL A 58 1.31 -1.43 -3.25
C VAL A 58 1.36 -0.01 -3.80
N MET A 59 1.68 0.13 -5.08
CA MET A 59 1.80 1.41 -5.79
C MET A 59 1.14 1.33 -7.17
N PRO A 60 -0.12 1.76 -7.34
CA PRO A 60 -0.79 1.72 -8.64
C PRO A 60 -0.22 2.74 -9.62
N SER A 61 -0.17 2.39 -10.90
CA SER A 61 0.33 3.26 -11.97
C SER A 61 -0.75 3.78 -12.93
N ASN A 62 -1.94 3.20 -12.88
CA ASN A 62 -3.07 3.51 -13.77
C ASN A 62 -4.42 3.16 -13.08
N PRO A 63 -5.57 3.54 -13.67
CA PRO A 63 -6.88 3.30 -13.04
C PRO A 63 -7.24 1.82 -12.88
N ASN A 64 -6.78 0.94 -13.78
CA ASN A 64 -7.01 -0.50 -13.69
C ASN A 64 -6.25 -1.09 -12.48
N ASP A 65 -4.98 -0.73 -12.31
CA ASP A 65 -4.18 -1.08 -11.14
C ASP A 65 -4.85 -0.58 -9.87
N ALA A 66 -5.22 0.71 -9.81
CA ALA A 66 -5.82 1.30 -8.63
C ALA A 66 -7.12 0.59 -8.22
N TYR A 67 -7.98 0.24 -9.19
CA TYR A 67 -9.22 -0.47 -8.93
C TYR A 67 -8.98 -1.86 -8.34
N HIS A 68 -8.15 -2.68 -8.98
CA HIS A 68 -7.98 -4.07 -8.59
C HIS A 68 -7.11 -4.22 -7.35
N LEU A 69 -5.99 -3.50 -7.30
CA LEU A 69 -5.06 -3.58 -6.18
C LEU A 69 -5.68 -3.09 -4.88
N LEU A 70 -6.50 -2.03 -4.92
CA LEU A 70 -7.19 -1.57 -3.71
C LEU A 70 -8.22 -2.59 -3.22
N ARG A 71 -8.97 -3.22 -4.14
CA ARG A 71 -9.94 -4.26 -3.78
C ARG A 71 -9.27 -5.48 -3.19
N ASP A 72 -8.15 -5.89 -3.75
CA ASP A 72 -7.38 -7.03 -3.26
C ASP A 72 -6.71 -6.72 -1.91
N SER A 73 -6.22 -5.48 -1.72
CA SER A 73 -5.70 -4.99 -0.43
C SER A 73 -6.76 -5.00 0.68
N LEU A 74 -8.03 -4.82 0.34
CA LEU A 74 -9.14 -4.89 1.31
C LEU A 74 -9.52 -6.33 1.68
N GLN A 75 -9.05 -7.33 0.93
CA GLN A 75 -9.35 -8.75 1.16
C GLN A 75 -8.25 -9.48 1.92
N THR A 76 -7.06 -8.89 2.05
CA THR A 76 -5.94 -9.50 2.78
C THR A 76 -6.05 -9.29 4.30
N ASN A 77 -5.52 -10.27 5.05
CA ASN A 77 -5.35 -10.17 6.50
C ASN A 77 -4.02 -9.53 6.92
N THR A 78 -3.20 -9.09 5.96
CA THR A 78 -1.92 -8.42 6.19
C THR A 78 -2.09 -6.91 6.03
N PRO A 79 -1.58 -6.09 6.98
CA PRO A 79 -1.63 -4.63 6.85
C PRO A 79 -0.93 -4.19 5.55
N THR A 80 -1.67 -3.46 4.73
CA THR A 80 -1.22 -3.05 3.40
C THR A 80 -1.06 -1.53 3.31
N VAL A 81 0.13 -1.07 2.93
CA VAL A 81 0.41 0.34 2.63
C VAL A 81 0.21 0.57 1.14
N PHE A 82 -0.70 1.48 0.82
CA PHE A 82 -1.10 1.80 -0.54
C PHE A 82 -0.67 3.23 -0.87
N ILE A 83 0.41 3.39 -1.64
CA ILE A 83 1.00 4.69 -1.97
C ILE A 83 0.53 5.14 -3.35
N GLU A 84 -0.24 6.21 -3.38
CA GLU A 84 -0.83 6.80 -4.59
C GLU A 84 0.02 7.95 -5.11
N HIS A 85 0.44 7.89 -6.37
CA HIS A 85 1.16 9.00 -6.97
C HIS A 85 0.21 10.18 -7.25
N LYS A 86 0.44 11.33 -6.61
CA LYS A 86 -0.47 12.51 -6.66
C LYS A 86 -0.82 13.01 -8.05
N LEU A 87 0.10 12.91 -9.02
CA LEU A 87 -0.16 13.34 -10.39
C LEU A 87 -1.13 12.43 -11.15
N LEU A 88 -1.38 11.21 -10.68
CA LEU A 88 -2.21 10.23 -11.38
C LEU A 88 -3.70 10.30 -11.02
N TYR A 89 -4.11 11.15 -10.08
CA TYR A 89 -5.53 11.20 -9.68
C TYR A 89 -6.49 11.60 -10.81
N ASN A 90 -6.03 12.42 -11.76
CA ASN A 90 -6.82 12.84 -12.91
C ASN A 90 -6.46 12.06 -14.18
N PHE A 91 -5.63 11.02 -14.06
CA PHE A 91 -5.25 10.20 -15.20
C PHE A 91 -6.37 9.20 -15.51
N GLU A 92 -6.87 9.24 -16.74
CA GLU A 92 -7.92 8.34 -17.23
C GLU A 92 -7.30 7.18 -18.03
N GLY A 93 -7.95 6.02 -17.96
CA GLY A 93 -7.47 4.81 -18.61
C GLY A 93 -8.52 3.71 -18.59
N PRO A 94 -8.34 2.64 -19.38
CA PRO A 94 -9.29 1.54 -19.45
C PRO A 94 -9.38 0.80 -18.12
N LEU A 95 -10.56 0.25 -17.83
CA LEU A 95 -10.80 -0.64 -16.69
C LEU A 95 -11.39 -1.95 -17.20
N ASP A 96 -10.67 -3.05 -17.00
CA ASP A 96 -11.20 -4.40 -17.25
C ASP A 96 -11.52 -5.10 -15.93
N LYS A 97 -12.80 -5.19 -15.59
CA LYS A 97 -13.29 -5.84 -14.36
C LYS A 97 -13.12 -7.36 -14.36
N LYS A 98 -12.74 -7.98 -15.48
CA LYS A 98 -12.54 -9.44 -15.57
C LYS A 98 -11.18 -9.88 -15.02
N ILE A 99 -10.22 -8.96 -14.94
CA ILE A 99 -8.90 -9.24 -14.38
C ILE A 99 -9.04 -9.55 -12.89
N LYS A 100 -8.25 -10.51 -12.39
CA LYS A 100 -8.14 -10.85 -10.97
C LYS A 100 -6.71 -10.64 -10.51
N TYR A 101 -6.51 -9.75 -9.55
CA TYR A 101 -5.25 -9.62 -8.83
C TYR A 101 -5.26 -10.55 -7.62
N ASN A 102 -4.08 -10.98 -7.18
CA ASN A 102 -3.90 -11.73 -5.94
C ASN A 102 -2.53 -11.40 -5.35
N LEU A 103 -2.52 -10.51 -4.36
CA LEU A 103 -1.36 -10.01 -3.66
C LEU A 103 -0.63 -11.13 -2.91
N GLU A 104 -1.35 -12.12 -2.38
CA GLU A 104 -0.74 -13.26 -1.68
C GLU A 104 0.10 -14.16 -2.61
N LYS A 105 -0.19 -14.16 -3.91
CA LYS A 105 0.55 -14.95 -4.92
C LYS A 105 1.69 -14.19 -5.59
N GLN A 106 1.80 -12.88 -5.37
CA GLN A 106 2.78 -12.01 -6.02
C GLN A 106 4.03 -11.73 -5.17
N ILE A 107 4.10 -12.34 -3.99
CA ILE A 107 5.20 -12.19 -3.03
C ILE A 107 6.09 -13.42 -3.14
N TYR A 108 7.22 -13.26 -3.83
CA TYR A 108 8.41 -14.10 -3.70
C TYR A 108 9.49 -13.28 -2.99
#